data_AF-D9SRE5-F1
#
_entry.id   AF-D9SRE5-F1
#
_cell.length_a   1.000
_cell.length_b   1.000
_cell.length_c   1.000
_cell.angle_alpha   90.00
_cell.angle_beta   90.00
_cell.angle_gamma   90.00
#
_symmetry.space_group_name_H-M   'P 1'
#
loop_
_entity.id
_entity.type
_entity.pdbx_description
1 polymer ?
#
loop_
_entity_poly.entity_id
_entity_poly.type
_entity_poly.pdbx_seq_one_letter_code
_entity_poly.pdbx_strand_id
1 'polypeptide(L)'
;MIIRENRIKLDNVDAKYALNYEGNNKIFRDALYFDLEHCVYKVPICVGVFGCCYYDEKNNDVVITQYMIEGKSDVKEILVMAKEYFLKMYNKYNKRYIVTFSGNNDFSVINALLLKYKVNINIRELFKEVDLQIEFKKATDTCIGLKNLENLFGIHREGEVISGTNLAKTFSKIVKDPFYYSRMPAEKKEKILIYNEQDVANLVKINLLWNKIMPNCIQKIKAEKLDMEQKRKNEEKSKANSE
;
A
#
# COMPACT_ATOMS: atom_id res chain seq x y z
N MET A 1 -20.62 9.66 0.10
CA MET A 1 -19.43 8.78 0.14
C MET A 1 -19.63 7.59 -0.78
N ILE A 2 -18.65 7.31 -1.64
CA ILE A 2 -18.63 6.08 -2.42
C ILE A 2 -18.19 4.93 -1.52
N ILE A 3 -18.91 3.81 -1.60
CA ILE A 3 -18.54 2.53 -1.03
C ILE A 3 -18.46 1.53 -2.17
N ARG A 4 -17.30 0.89 -2.32
CA ARG A 4 -17.04 -0.08 -3.38
C ARG A 4 -16.48 -1.36 -2.80
N GLU A 5 -17.03 -2.48 -3.26
CA GLU A 5 -16.45 -3.80 -3.04
C GLU A 5 -16.16 -4.43 -4.40
N ASN A 6 -14.97 -5.01 -4.54
CA ASN A 6 -14.56 -5.71 -5.75
C ASN A 6 -13.89 -7.05 -5.39
N ARG A 7 -13.89 -7.99 -6.34
CA ARG A 7 -13.25 -9.31 -6.20
C ARG A 7 -12.35 -9.57 -7.39
N ILE A 8 -11.08 -9.85 -7.11
CA ILE A 8 -10.10 -10.25 -8.12
C ILE A 8 -9.79 -11.72 -7.92
N LYS A 9 -10.11 -12.57 -8.91
CA LYS A 9 -9.72 -13.98 -8.86
C LYS A 9 -8.20 -14.10 -8.89
N LEU A 10 -7.68 -14.98 -8.06
CA LEU A 10 -6.28 -15.38 -8.13
C LEU A 10 -6.14 -16.67 -8.93
N ASP A 11 -4.99 -16.80 -9.59
CA ASP A 11 -4.53 -18.08 -10.11
C ASP A 11 -4.10 -19.00 -8.95
N ASN A 12 -3.34 -20.05 -9.25
CA ASN A 12 -2.84 -20.99 -8.26
C ASN A 12 -2.03 -20.30 -7.16
N VAL A 13 -2.56 -20.33 -5.93
CA VAL A 13 -1.90 -19.82 -4.72
C VAL A 13 -1.05 -20.94 -4.10
N ASP A 14 0.26 -20.74 -4.02
CA ASP A 14 1.19 -21.68 -3.38
C ASP A 14 1.96 -20.99 -2.25
N ALA A 15 1.70 -21.44 -1.01
CA ALA A 15 2.31 -20.86 0.18
C ALA A 15 3.84 -20.94 0.21
N LYS A 16 4.47 -21.83 -0.58
CA LYS A 16 5.94 -21.88 -0.66
C LYS A 16 6.54 -20.61 -1.26
N TYR A 17 5.78 -19.92 -2.13
CA TYR A 17 6.20 -18.67 -2.76
C TYR A 17 5.86 -17.43 -1.94
N ALA A 18 4.92 -17.54 -1.00
CA ALA A 18 4.51 -16.42 -0.18
C ALA A 18 5.61 -15.95 0.78
N LEU A 19 5.59 -14.66 1.14
CA LEU A 19 6.53 -14.06 2.09
C LEU A 19 6.59 -14.89 3.38
N ASN A 20 7.79 -15.34 3.73
CA ASN A 20 8.05 -15.90 5.05
C ASN A 20 8.33 -14.76 6.02
N TYR A 21 7.39 -14.54 6.95
CA TYR A 21 7.53 -13.55 8.00
C TYR A 21 7.63 -14.26 9.34
N GLU A 22 8.80 -14.14 9.99
CA GLU A 22 9.11 -14.77 11.28
C GLU A 22 8.86 -16.29 11.32
N GLY A 23 9.19 -16.99 10.24
CA GLY A 23 9.01 -18.43 10.13
C GLY A 23 7.62 -18.86 9.63
N ASN A 24 6.69 -17.91 9.42
CA ASN A 24 5.35 -18.20 8.91
C ASN A 24 5.19 -17.71 7.45
N ASN A 25 4.99 -18.64 6.52
CA ASN A 25 4.72 -18.34 5.11
C ASN A 25 3.22 -18.34 4.76
N LYS A 26 2.33 -18.46 5.76
CA LYS A 26 0.87 -18.46 5.58
C LYS A 26 0.21 -17.17 6.05
N ILE A 27 0.99 -16.14 6.39
CA ILE A 27 0.47 -14.86 6.90
C ILE A 27 -0.56 -14.22 5.96
N PHE A 28 -0.44 -14.45 4.64
CA PHE A 28 -1.36 -13.92 3.63
C PHE A 28 -2.83 -14.34 3.85
N ARG A 29 -3.07 -15.47 4.52
CA ARG A 29 -4.42 -15.96 4.86
C ARG A 29 -5.06 -15.14 5.97
N ASP A 30 -4.24 -14.64 6.89
CA ASP A 30 -4.67 -13.90 8.07
C ASP A 30 -4.34 -12.40 7.96
N ALA A 31 -3.93 -11.94 6.77
CA ALA A 31 -3.54 -10.57 6.51
C ALA A 31 -4.69 -9.71 5.95
N LEU A 32 -4.68 -8.45 6.37
CA LEU A 32 -5.23 -7.33 5.63
C LEU A 32 -4.11 -6.66 4.84
N TYR A 33 -4.42 -6.16 3.66
CA TYR A 33 -3.53 -5.34 2.85
C TYR A 33 -4.13 -3.95 2.76
N PHE A 34 -3.37 -2.93 3.11
CA PHE A 34 -3.92 -1.61 3.44
C PHE A 34 -3.11 -0.48 2.81
N ASP A 35 -3.84 0.50 2.26
CA ASP A 35 -3.30 1.71 1.65
C ASP A 35 -4.32 2.86 1.74
N LEU A 36 -3.83 4.10 1.82
CA LEU A 36 -4.67 5.30 1.86
C LEU A 36 -4.29 6.30 0.78
N GLU A 37 -5.30 6.94 0.21
CA GLU A 37 -5.11 8.24 -0.40
C GLU A 37 -5.49 9.34 0.58
N HIS A 38 -4.56 10.22 0.92
CA HIS A 38 -4.80 11.19 1.99
C HIS A 38 -4.34 12.62 1.64
N CYS A 39 -4.91 13.59 2.36
CA CYS A 39 -4.54 15.00 2.21
C CYS A 39 -3.90 15.52 3.50
N VAL A 40 -2.69 16.06 3.39
CA VAL A 40 -1.95 16.71 4.49
C VAL A 40 -1.58 18.13 4.07
N TYR A 41 -1.83 19.10 4.94
CA TYR A 41 -1.33 20.47 4.80
C TYR A 41 -0.93 21.01 6.17
N LYS A 42 0.36 20.90 6.50
CA LYS A 42 0.94 21.05 7.86
C LYS A 42 0.43 20.02 8.88
N VAL A 43 -0.86 19.69 8.83
CA VAL A 43 -1.54 18.65 9.61
C VAL A 43 -2.43 17.79 8.70
N PRO A 44 -2.75 16.56 9.09
CA PRO A 44 -3.73 15.73 8.40
C PRO A 44 -5.09 16.41 8.26
N ILE A 45 -5.60 16.46 7.03
CA ILE A 45 -6.91 17.05 6.71
C ILE A 45 -7.97 15.95 6.63
N CYS A 46 -7.73 14.93 5.81
CA CYS A 46 -8.68 13.84 5.57
C CYS A 46 -7.99 12.61 4.98
N VAL A 47 -8.65 11.46 5.18
CA VAL A 47 -8.51 10.29 4.31
C VAL A 47 -9.45 10.53 3.13
N GLY A 48 -8.89 10.60 1.93
CA GLY A 48 -9.60 10.77 0.67
C GLY A 48 -10.16 9.45 0.15
N VAL A 49 -9.33 8.42 0.16
CA VAL A 49 -9.70 7.02 -0.10
C VAL A 49 -9.13 6.13 1.00
N PHE A 50 -9.98 5.29 1.57
CA PHE A 50 -9.58 4.13 2.34
C PHE A 50 -9.56 2.93 1.41
N GLY A 51 -8.43 2.23 1.29
CA GLY A 51 -8.32 0.98 0.55
C GLY A 51 -7.88 -0.14 1.47
N CYS A 52 -8.62 -1.25 1.47
CA CYS A 52 -8.16 -2.45 2.14
C CYS A 52 -8.62 -3.71 1.42
N CYS A 53 -7.80 -4.75 1.39
CA CYS A 53 -8.21 -6.04 0.85
C CYS A 53 -7.70 -7.22 1.68
N TYR A 54 -8.24 -8.40 1.42
CA TYR A 54 -7.81 -9.65 2.03
C TYR A 54 -7.98 -10.81 1.07
N TYR A 55 -7.21 -11.87 1.27
CA TYR A 55 -7.39 -13.14 0.56
C TYR A 55 -8.52 -13.96 1.19
N ASP A 56 -9.47 -14.40 0.37
CA ASP A 56 -10.55 -15.32 0.71
C ASP A 56 -10.21 -16.71 0.17
N GLU A 57 -9.67 -17.56 1.04
CA GLU A 57 -9.22 -18.93 0.70
C GLU A 57 -10.36 -19.80 0.16
N LYS A 58 -11.61 -19.54 0.58
CA LYS A 58 -12.76 -20.34 0.15
C LYS A 58 -13.07 -20.15 -1.33
N ASN A 59 -12.97 -18.91 -1.81
CA ASN A 59 -13.31 -18.53 -3.18
C ASN A 59 -12.07 -18.35 -4.07
N ASN A 60 -10.88 -18.43 -3.48
CA ASN A 60 -9.59 -18.14 -4.13
C ASN A 60 -9.59 -16.76 -4.82
N ASP A 61 -10.09 -15.74 -4.12
CA ASP A 61 -10.11 -14.37 -4.60
C ASP A 61 -9.54 -13.37 -3.58
N VAL A 62 -9.17 -12.19 -4.08
CA VAL A 62 -8.87 -11.01 -3.27
C VAL A 62 -10.14 -10.19 -3.18
N VAL A 63 -10.63 -10.02 -1.96
CA VAL A 63 -11.80 -9.17 -1.67
C VAL A 63 -11.29 -7.79 -1.28
N ILE A 64 -11.67 -6.78 -2.07
CA ILE A 64 -11.23 -5.40 -1.92
C ILE A 64 -12.42 -4.56 -1.45
N THR A 65 -12.19 -3.72 -0.45
CA THR A 65 -13.13 -2.74 0.08
C THR A 65 -12.51 -1.36 -0.02
N GLN A 66 -13.25 -0.41 -0.61
CA GLN A 66 -12.85 0.97 -0.72
C GLN A 66 -13.94 1.92 -0.26
N TYR A 67 -13.54 2.99 0.43
CA TYR A 67 -14.41 4.12 0.77
C TYR A 67 -13.77 5.40 0.24
N MET A 68 -14.53 6.23 -0.49
CA MET A 68 -14.04 7.51 -1.02
C MET A 68 -14.96 8.65 -0.64
N ILE A 69 -14.40 9.69 -0.02
CA ILE A 69 -15.17 10.86 0.42
C ILE A 69 -15.71 11.66 -0.78
N GLU A 70 -16.92 12.18 -0.61
CA GLU A 70 -17.57 13.07 -1.59
C GLU A 70 -17.64 14.52 -1.10
N GLY A 71 -17.39 14.74 0.19
CA GLY A 71 -17.43 16.07 0.77
C GLY A 71 -16.89 16.09 2.21
N LYS A 72 -17.02 17.26 2.84
CA LYS A 72 -16.53 17.50 4.20
C LYS A 72 -17.23 16.65 5.28
N SER A 73 -18.52 16.33 5.08
CA SER A 73 -19.31 15.47 5.97
C SER A 73 -18.66 14.09 6.14
N ASP A 74 -18.12 13.56 5.05
CA ASP A 74 -17.64 12.18 4.95
C ASP A 74 -16.29 12.00 5.65
N VAL A 75 -15.58 13.09 5.99
CA VAL A 75 -14.23 13.04 6.61
C VAL A 75 -14.24 12.32 7.96
N LYS A 76 -15.29 12.51 8.76
CA LYS A 76 -15.45 11.75 10.02
C LYS A 76 -16.02 10.36 9.74
N GLU A 77 -16.96 10.27 8.81
CA GLU A 77 -17.69 9.04 8.49
C GLU A 77 -16.75 7.93 8.01
N ILE A 78 -15.83 8.24 7.09
CA ILE A 78 -14.83 7.28 6.59
C ILE A 78 -13.96 6.69 7.71
N LEU A 79 -13.68 7.46 8.76
CA LEU A 79 -12.90 6.98 9.92
C LEU A 79 -13.71 6.01 10.78
N VAL A 80 -15.02 6.27 10.95
CA VAL A 80 -15.93 5.35 11.65
C VAL A 80 -16.05 4.05 10.86
N MET A 81 -16.23 4.13 9.54
CA MET A 81 -16.27 2.95 8.68
C MET A 81 -14.96 2.16 8.68
N ALA A 82 -13.80 2.84 8.63
CA ALA A 82 -12.50 2.19 8.73
C ALA A 82 -12.36 1.44 10.08
N LYS A 83 -12.76 2.07 11.20
CA LYS A 83 -12.79 1.42 12.51
C LYS A 83 -13.67 0.17 12.50
N GLU A 84 -14.89 0.27 12.01
CA GLU A 84 -15.84 -0.84 11.97
C GLU A 84 -15.31 -1.98 11.09
N TYR A 85 -14.71 -1.64 9.95
CA TYR A 85 -14.06 -2.60 9.06
C TYR A 85 -12.93 -3.34 9.80
N PHE A 86 -11.97 -2.63 10.39
CA PHE A 86 -10.86 -3.26 11.10
C PHE A 86 -11.33 -4.16 12.25
N LEU A 87 -12.29 -3.70 13.05
CA LEU A 87 -12.85 -4.49 14.15
C LEU A 87 -13.60 -5.74 13.63
N LYS A 88 -14.35 -5.61 12.53
CA LYS A 88 -15.01 -6.75 11.87
C LYS A 88 -13.97 -7.76 11.40
N MET A 89 -12.92 -7.32 10.71
CA MET A 89 -11.88 -8.21 10.17
C MET A 89 -11.10 -8.91 11.28
N TYR A 90 -10.80 -8.20 12.38
CA TYR A 90 -10.13 -8.76 13.54
C TYR A 90 -11.00 -9.77 14.30
N ASN A 91 -12.23 -9.37 14.68
CA ASN A 91 -13.09 -10.19 15.55
C ASN A 91 -13.80 -11.34 14.83
N LYS A 92 -14.26 -11.11 13.59
CA LYS A 92 -15.09 -12.08 12.86
C LYS A 92 -14.29 -12.93 11.87
N TYR A 93 -13.28 -12.35 11.22
CA TYR A 93 -12.49 -13.02 10.19
C TYR A 93 -11.09 -13.41 10.67
N ASN A 94 -10.80 -13.21 11.97
CA ASN A 94 -9.55 -13.60 12.61
C ASN A 94 -8.30 -13.07 11.88
N LYS A 95 -8.39 -11.91 11.23
CA LYS A 95 -7.22 -11.30 10.60
C LYS A 95 -6.29 -10.75 11.69
N ARG A 96 -5.00 -11.06 11.58
CA ARG A 96 -3.97 -10.76 12.60
C ARG A 96 -2.81 -9.93 12.07
N TYR A 97 -2.64 -9.87 10.75
CA TYR A 97 -1.57 -9.08 10.12
C TYR A 97 -2.15 -7.91 9.35
N ILE A 98 -1.40 -6.81 9.29
CA ILE A 98 -1.66 -5.71 8.38
C ILE A 98 -0.41 -5.48 7.53
N VAL A 99 -0.54 -5.75 6.24
CA VAL A 99 0.51 -5.65 5.24
C VAL A 99 0.37 -4.31 4.52
N THR A 100 1.45 -3.55 4.46
CA THR A 100 1.50 -2.22 3.83
C THR A 100 2.76 -2.07 2.99
N PHE A 101 2.88 -0.96 2.29
CA PHE A 101 4.14 -0.52 1.67
C PHE A 101 4.45 0.90 2.11
N SER A 102 5.53 1.11 2.86
CA SER A 102 5.83 2.43 3.45
C SER A 102 4.69 2.97 4.33
N GLY A 103 3.96 2.09 5.01
CA GLY A 103 2.67 2.38 5.64
C GLY A 103 2.74 3.26 6.89
N ASN A 104 3.94 3.59 7.39
CA ASN A 104 4.08 4.46 8.56
C ASN A 104 3.47 5.85 8.32
N ASN A 105 3.52 6.36 7.09
CA ASN A 105 2.87 7.62 6.73
C ASN A 105 1.35 7.51 6.83
N ASP A 106 0.75 6.46 6.25
CA ASP A 106 -0.70 6.22 6.31
C ASP A 106 -1.19 6.05 7.74
N PHE A 107 -0.48 5.26 8.55
CA PHE A 107 -0.79 5.10 9.97
C PHE A 107 -0.70 6.42 10.73
N SER A 108 0.33 7.23 10.49
CA SER A 108 0.47 8.53 11.15
C SER A 108 -0.71 9.45 10.81
N VAL A 109 -1.14 9.46 9.56
CA VAL A 109 -2.26 10.27 9.07
C VAL A 109 -3.59 9.80 9.66
N ILE A 110 -3.92 8.50 9.53
CA ILE A 110 -5.21 7.99 10.03
C ILE A 110 -5.29 8.07 11.55
N ASN A 111 -4.22 7.77 12.28
CA ASN A 111 -4.20 7.85 13.75
C ASN A 111 -4.41 9.29 14.24
N ALA A 112 -3.77 10.27 13.60
CA ALA A 112 -3.99 11.68 13.92
C ALA A 112 -5.44 12.11 13.67
N LEU A 113 -6.06 11.61 12.59
CA LEU A 113 -7.47 11.90 12.28
C LEU A 113 -8.42 11.18 13.25
N LEU A 114 -8.18 9.90 13.58
CA LEU A 114 -8.95 9.15 14.57
C LEU A 114 -8.95 9.87 15.92
N LEU A 115 -7.78 10.33 16.37
CA LEU A 115 -7.65 11.12 17.61
C LEU A 115 -8.43 12.44 17.52
N LYS A 116 -8.23 13.21 16.45
CA LYS A 116 -8.90 14.49 16.22
C LYS A 116 -10.43 14.37 16.26
N TYR A 117 -10.98 13.30 15.67
CA TYR A 117 -12.42 13.06 15.59
C TYR A 117 -12.97 12.18 16.73
N LYS A 118 -12.14 11.84 17.72
CA LYS A 118 -12.48 11.02 18.90
C LYS A 118 -13.06 9.65 18.52
N VAL A 119 -12.49 9.03 17.48
CA VAL A 119 -12.85 7.68 17.04
C VAL A 119 -11.89 6.70 17.72
N ASN A 120 -12.35 6.07 18.80
CA ASN A 120 -11.52 5.21 19.64
C ASN A 120 -11.21 3.87 18.98
N ILE A 121 -10.01 3.73 18.41
CA ILE A 121 -9.40 2.48 17.95
C ILE A 121 -7.87 2.68 17.92
N ASN A 122 -7.11 1.63 18.25
CA ASN A 122 -5.67 1.58 17.99
C ASN A 122 -5.38 0.45 16.99
N ILE A 123 -5.17 0.80 15.72
CA ILE A 123 -4.95 -0.19 14.65
C ILE A 123 -3.68 -1.02 14.91
N ARG A 124 -2.65 -0.41 15.52
CA ARG A 124 -1.37 -1.07 15.81
C ARG A 124 -1.45 -2.08 16.95
N GLU A 125 -2.44 -1.95 17.83
CA GLU A 125 -2.72 -2.95 18.87
C GLU A 125 -3.54 -4.14 18.32
N LEU A 126 -4.28 -3.93 17.22
CA LEU A 126 -5.08 -4.99 16.61
C LEU A 126 -4.24 -5.90 15.71
N PHE A 127 -3.31 -5.34 14.93
CA PHE A 127 -2.62 -6.11 13.89
C PHE A 127 -1.12 -6.04 14.03
N LYS A 128 -0.47 -7.17 13.72
CA LYS A 128 0.97 -7.20 13.51
C LYS A 128 1.32 -6.58 12.17
N GLU A 129 2.13 -5.53 12.19
CA GLU A 129 2.53 -4.80 10.99
C GLU A 129 3.60 -5.55 10.18
N VAL A 130 3.38 -5.64 8.87
CA VAL A 130 4.33 -6.17 7.89
C VAL A 130 4.49 -5.17 6.76
N ASP A 131 5.59 -4.41 6.76
CA ASP A 131 5.86 -3.42 5.71
C ASP A 131 6.77 -4.02 4.64
N LEU A 132 6.25 -4.18 3.41
CA LEU A 132 6.97 -4.80 2.31
C LEU A 132 8.20 -4.00 1.86
N GLN A 133 8.23 -2.68 2.07
CA GLN A 133 9.42 -1.88 1.78
C GLN A 133 10.54 -2.19 2.79
N ILE A 134 10.17 -2.38 4.06
CA ILE A 134 11.13 -2.76 5.12
C ILE A 134 11.66 -4.17 4.85
N GLU A 135 10.80 -5.13 4.51
CA GLU A 135 11.23 -6.50 4.17
C GLU A 135 12.13 -6.53 2.93
N PHE A 136 11.83 -5.71 1.92
CA PHE A 136 12.69 -5.56 0.75
C PHE A 136 14.07 -5.00 1.12
N LYS A 137 14.09 -3.94 1.96
CA LYS A 137 15.33 -3.32 2.43
C LYS A 137 16.17 -4.30 3.24
N LYS A 138 15.57 -5.09 4.13
CA LYS A 138 16.28 -6.14 4.89
C LYS A 138 16.97 -7.15 3.97
N ALA A 139 16.33 -7.52 2.86
CA ALA A 139 16.84 -8.51 1.92
C ALA A 139 17.92 -7.98 0.97
N THR A 140 17.87 -6.69 0.62
CA THR A 140 18.67 -6.11 -0.49
C THR A 140 19.59 -4.97 -0.08
N ASP A 141 19.40 -4.43 1.13
CA ASP A 141 20.02 -3.19 1.62
C ASP A 141 19.80 -2.03 0.62
N THR A 142 18.58 -1.94 0.08
CA THR A 142 18.19 -0.94 -0.92
C THR A 142 16.78 -0.44 -0.61
N CYS A 143 16.57 0.87 -0.73
CA CYS A 143 15.24 1.48 -0.65
C CYS A 143 14.65 1.59 -2.05
N ILE A 144 13.37 1.29 -2.20
CA ILE A 144 12.66 1.28 -3.48
C ILE A 144 11.24 1.84 -3.28
N GLY A 145 10.64 2.40 -4.34
CA GLY A 145 9.22 2.76 -4.36
C GLY A 145 8.34 1.61 -4.84
N LEU A 146 7.04 1.66 -4.54
CA LEU A 146 6.10 0.57 -4.83
C LEU A 146 6.10 0.21 -6.32
N LYS A 147 6.02 1.21 -7.20
CA LYS A 147 6.07 1.02 -8.66
C LYS A 147 7.29 0.22 -9.13
N ASN A 148 8.46 0.50 -8.56
CA ASN A 148 9.68 -0.20 -8.93
C ASN A 148 9.69 -1.63 -8.34
N LEU A 149 9.14 -1.83 -7.13
CA LEU A 149 8.94 -3.17 -6.59
C LEU A 149 7.97 -3.98 -7.46
N GLU A 150 6.84 -3.41 -7.86
CA GLU A 150 5.87 -4.03 -8.76
C GLU A 150 6.52 -4.49 -10.07
N ASN A 151 7.36 -3.64 -10.67
CA ASN A 151 8.10 -4.00 -11.89
C ASN A 151 9.00 -5.22 -11.68
N LEU A 152 9.68 -5.34 -10.53
CA LEU A 152 10.49 -6.52 -10.20
C LEU A 152 9.64 -7.80 -10.11
N PHE A 153 8.38 -7.66 -9.70
CA PHE A 153 7.41 -8.73 -9.58
C PHE A 153 6.62 -8.97 -10.88
N GLY A 154 6.95 -8.26 -11.97
CA GLY A 154 6.24 -8.39 -13.25
C GLY A 154 4.80 -7.87 -13.21
N ILE A 155 4.49 -6.97 -12.28
CA ILE A 155 3.17 -6.37 -12.13
C ILE A 155 3.11 -5.10 -12.98
N HIS A 156 2.19 -5.08 -13.93
CA HIS A 156 1.91 -3.92 -14.78
C HIS A 156 0.63 -3.24 -14.33
N ARG A 157 0.70 -1.94 -14.08
CA ARG A 157 -0.47 -1.14 -13.70
C ARG A 157 -1.34 -0.82 -14.92
N GLU A 158 -2.64 -0.81 -14.70
CA GLU A 158 -3.63 -0.27 -15.63
C GLU A 158 -3.82 1.23 -15.40
N GLY A 159 -3.88 2.01 -16.48
CA GLY A 159 -4.16 3.45 -16.43
C GLY A 159 -2.94 4.36 -16.27
N GLU A 160 -3.21 5.67 -16.26
CA GLU A 160 -2.19 6.71 -16.19
C GLU A 160 -1.62 6.86 -14.77
N VAL A 161 -0.35 7.27 -14.68
CA VAL A 161 0.30 7.55 -13.39
C VAL A 161 -0.35 8.77 -12.74
N ILE A 162 -0.94 8.57 -11.56
CA ILE A 162 -1.46 9.66 -10.74
C ILE A 162 -0.41 10.05 -9.71
N SER A 163 -0.10 11.36 -9.63
CA SER A 163 0.76 11.89 -8.57
C SER A 163 -0.01 12.03 -7.27
N GLY A 164 0.56 11.57 -6.15
CA GLY A 164 0.02 11.80 -4.80
C GLY A 164 -0.24 13.29 -4.49
N THR A 165 0.57 14.20 -5.04
CA THR A 165 0.34 15.65 -4.91
C THR A 165 -0.97 16.10 -5.58
N ASN A 166 -1.30 15.51 -6.73
CA ASN A 166 -2.55 15.80 -7.44
C ASN A 166 -3.77 15.21 -6.73
N LEU A 167 -3.61 14.03 -6.11
CA LEU A 167 -4.64 13.42 -5.25
C LEU A 167 -4.89 14.28 -4.02
N ALA A 168 -3.84 14.67 -3.29
CA ALA A 168 -3.95 15.55 -2.13
C ALA A 168 -4.63 16.88 -2.47
N LYS A 169 -4.30 17.50 -3.62
CA LYS A 169 -4.99 18.71 -4.11
C LYS A 169 -6.47 18.45 -4.41
N THR A 170 -6.79 17.31 -5.02
CA THR A 170 -8.16 16.92 -5.34
C THR A 170 -8.99 16.76 -4.06
N PHE A 171 -8.49 16.01 -3.07
CA PHE A 171 -9.19 15.85 -1.78
C PHE A 171 -9.28 17.16 -0.98
N SER A 172 -8.26 18.02 -1.07
CA SER A 172 -8.35 19.37 -0.48
C SER A 172 -9.52 20.17 -1.05
N LYS A 173 -9.78 20.07 -2.37
CA LYS A 173 -10.92 20.71 -3.02
C LYS A 173 -12.24 20.06 -2.61
N ILE A 174 -12.32 18.71 -2.58
CA ILE A 174 -13.51 17.98 -2.12
C ILE A 174 -13.94 18.40 -0.71
N VAL A 175 -12.97 18.60 0.20
CA VAL A 175 -13.27 19.02 1.58
C VAL A 175 -13.67 20.50 1.69
N LYS A 176 -13.14 21.37 0.82
CA LYS A 176 -13.36 22.83 0.90
C LYS A 176 -14.58 23.32 0.14
N ASP A 177 -14.92 22.66 -0.96
CA ASP A 177 -15.97 23.08 -1.89
C ASP A 177 -17.05 22.00 -1.98
N PRO A 178 -18.24 22.22 -1.39
CA PRO A 178 -19.33 21.24 -1.34
C PRO A 178 -19.81 20.77 -2.73
N PHE A 179 -19.57 21.55 -3.78
CA PHE A 179 -20.01 21.25 -5.15
C PHE A 179 -18.85 20.78 -6.03
N TYR A 180 -17.62 20.65 -5.50
CA TYR A 180 -16.48 20.21 -6.30
C TYR A 180 -16.66 18.76 -6.78
N TYR A 181 -17.13 17.87 -5.89
CA TYR A 181 -17.30 16.46 -6.22
C TYR A 181 -18.37 16.22 -7.30
N SER A 182 -19.48 16.94 -7.25
CA SER A 182 -20.55 16.84 -8.25
C SER A 182 -20.10 17.30 -9.64
N ARG A 183 -19.21 18.29 -9.71
CA ARG A 183 -18.59 18.78 -10.96
C ARG A 183 -17.40 17.94 -11.43
N MET A 184 -16.90 17.03 -10.60
CA MET A 184 -15.75 16.20 -10.95
C MET A 184 -16.18 15.13 -11.99
N PRO A 185 -15.46 15.01 -13.13
CA PRO A 185 -15.76 13.99 -14.13
C PRO A 185 -15.80 12.58 -13.55
N ALA A 186 -16.74 11.76 -14.02
CA ALA A 186 -16.87 10.37 -13.58
C ALA A 186 -15.59 9.55 -13.80
N GLU A 187 -14.95 9.73 -14.96
CA GLU A 187 -13.67 9.09 -15.28
C GLU A 187 -12.57 9.43 -14.26
N LYS A 188 -12.54 10.66 -13.75
CA LYS A 188 -11.56 11.06 -12.74
C LYS A 188 -11.83 10.36 -11.40
N LYS A 189 -13.09 10.19 -11.00
CA LYS A 189 -13.47 9.42 -9.80
C LYS A 189 -12.99 7.98 -9.94
N GLU A 190 -13.27 7.38 -11.08
CA GLU A 190 -12.92 5.99 -11.37
C GLU A 190 -11.41 5.76 -11.41
N LYS A 191 -10.65 6.65 -12.06
CA LYS A 191 -9.18 6.59 -12.07
C LYS A 191 -8.58 6.59 -10.66
N ILE A 192 -9.14 7.36 -9.72
CA ILE A 192 -8.69 7.38 -8.33
C ILE A 192 -8.97 6.05 -7.64
N LEU A 193 -10.17 5.50 -7.82
CA LEU A 193 -10.55 4.21 -7.22
C LEU A 193 -9.70 3.07 -7.79
N ILE A 194 -9.51 3.01 -9.12
CA ILE A 194 -8.66 2.01 -9.79
C ILE A 194 -7.21 2.11 -9.32
N TYR A 195 -6.68 3.33 -9.13
CA TYR A 195 -5.33 3.53 -8.63
C TYR A 195 -5.13 2.91 -7.23
N ASN A 196 -5.99 3.24 -6.28
CA ASN A 196 -5.92 2.68 -4.92
C ASN A 196 -6.29 1.18 -4.88
N GLU A 197 -7.17 0.70 -5.75
CA GLU A 197 -7.52 -0.72 -5.88
C GLU A 197 -6.27 -1.53 -6.28
N GLN A 198 -5.53 -1.03 -7.26
CA GLN A 198 -4.27 -1.63 -7.69
C GLN A 198 -3.21 -1.60 -6.59
N ASP A 199 -3.08 -0.49 -5.84
CA ASP A 199 -2.11 -0.41 -4.75
C ASP A 199 -2.33 -1.55 -3.73
N VAL A 200 -3.54 -1.73 -3.21
CA VAL A 200 -3.82 -2.80 -2.23
C VAL A 200 -3.74 -4.20 -2.85
N ALA A 201 -4.28 -4.40 -4.06
CA ALA A 201 -4.25 -5.71 -4.72
C ALA A 201 -2.83 -6.16 -5.08
N ASN A 202 -1.96 -5.22 -5.46
CA ASN A 202 -0.58 -5.52 -5.80
C ASN A 202 0.23 -5.93 -4.58
N LEU A 203 -0.07 -5.41 -3.38
CA LEU A 203 0.56 -5.90 -2.15
C LEU A 203 0.28 -7.40 -1.92
N VAL A 204 -0.91 -7.88 -2.27
CA VAL A 204 -1.25 -9.32 -2.20
C VAL A 204 -0.36 -10.11 -3.15
N LYS A 205 -0.29 -9.70 -4.41
CA LYS A 205 0.53 -10.36 -5.45
C LYS A 205 2.01 -10.40 -5.05
N ILE A 206 2.54 -9.28 -4.56
CA ILE A 206 3.92 -9.18 -4.08
C ILE A 206 4.15 -10.15 -2.92
N ASN A 207 3.24 -10.19 -1.94
CA ASN A 207 3.36 -11.12 -0.83
C ASN A 207 3.36 -12.57 -1.32
N LEU A 208 2.41 -12.97 -2.17
CA LEU A 208 2.27 -14.35 -2.67
C LEU A 208 3.43 -14.84 -3.55
N LEU A 209 4.16 -13.92 -4.19
CA LEU A 209 5.27 -14.25 -5.10
C LEU A 209 6.66 -13.99 -4.50
N TRP A 210 6.73 -13.54 -3.25
CA TRP A 210 7.95 -13.04 -2.63
C TRP A 210 9.14 -13.99 -2.75
N ASN A 211 9.02 -15.23 -2.26
CA ASN A 211 10.10 -16.20 -2.28
C ASN A 211 10.41 -16.74 -3.68
N LYS A 212 9.50 -16.55 -4.64
CA LYS A 212 9.74 -16.91 -6.04
C LYS A 212 10.65 -15.89 -6.72
N ILE A 213 10.46 -14.60 -6.43
CA ILE A 213 11.09 -13.49 -7.15
C ILE A 213 12.35 -12.97 -6.45
N MET A 214 12.30 -12.81 -5.11
CA MET A 214 13.35 -12.17 -4.35
C MET A 214 14.75 -12.78 -4.47
N PRO A 215 14.94 -14.12 -4.54
CA PRO A 215 16.29 -14.69 -4.71
C PRO A 215 17.02 -14.15 -5.94
N ASN A 216 16.32 -14.04 -7.07
CA ASN A 216 16.89 -13.50 -8.31
C ASN A 216 17.13 -11.99 -8.21
N CYS A 217 16.24 -11.23 -7.57
CA CYS A 217 16.42 -9.79 -7.34
C CYS A 217 17.66 -9.51 -6.49
N ILE A 218 17.85 -10.26 -5.40
CA ILE A 218 18.99 -10.11 -4.50
C ILE A 218 20.31 -10.37 -5.25
N GLN A 219 20.36 -11.40 -6.10
CA GLN A 219 21.54 -11.70 -6.92
C GLN A 219 21.87 -10.55 -7.88
N LYS A 220 20.87 -10.02 -8.60
CA LYS A 220 21.05 -8.91 -9.54
C LYS A 220 21.56 -7.65 -8.84
N ILE A 221 20.93 -7.25 -7.73
CA ILE A 221 21.32 -6.06 -6.98
C ILE A 221 22.74 -6.19 -6.41
N LYS A 222 23.12 -7.38 -5.93
CA LYS A 222 24.49 -7.64 -5.45
C LYS A 222 25.51 -7.52 -6.59
N ALA A 223 25.22 -8.06 -7.77
CA ALA A 223 26.09 -7.96 -8.93
C ALA A 223 26.27 -6.49 -9.38
N GLU A 224 25.19 -5.71 -9.42
CA GLU A 224 25.23 -4.27 -9.76
C GLU A 224 26.05 -3.46 -8.75
N LYS A 225 25.90 -3.74 -7.44
CA LYS A 225 26.69 -3.09 -6.39
C LYS A 225 28.19 -3.37 -6.55
N LEU A 226 28.57 -4.62 -6.86
CA LEU A 226 29.96 -5.02 -7.09
C LEU A 226 30.57 -4.34 -8.32
N ASP A 227 29.82 -4.27 -9.43
CA ASP A 227 30.26 -3.59 -10.66
C ASP A 227 30.49 -2.08 -10.41
N MET A 228 29.57 -1.42 -9.71
CA MET A 228 29.73 0.00 -9.34
C MET A 228 30.95 0.24 -8.44
N GLU A 229 31.20 -0.64 -7.46
CA GLU A 229 32.36 -0.50 -6.57
C GLU A 229 33.68 -0.70 -7.35
N GLN A 230 33.71 -1.63 -8.29
CA GLN A 230 34.88 -1.86 -9.14
C GLN A 230 35.15 -0.68 -10.07
N LYS A 231 34.10 -0.09 -10.68
CA LYS A 231 34.22 1.12 -11.50
C LYS A 231 34.78 2.29 -10.69
N ARG A 232 34.26 2.51 -9.48
CA ARG A 232 34.75 3.57 -8.59
C ARG A 232 36.23 3.39 -8.20
N LYS A 233 36.65 2.16 -7.87
CA LYS A 233 38.07 1.86 -7.57
C LYS A 233 38.98 2.11 -8.78
N ASN A 234 38.51 1.82 -10.00
CA ASN A 234 39.27 2.07 -11.22
C ASN A 234 39.40 3.58 -11.50
N GLU A 235 38.33 4.36 -11.28
CA GLU A 235 38.35 5.81 -11.41
C GLU A 235 39.30 6.48 -10.39
N GLU A 236 39.27 6.05 -9.13
CA GLU A 236 40.16 6.58 -8.09
C GLU A 236 41.65 6.29 -8.39
N LYS A 237 41.97 5.08 -8.90
CA LYS A 237 43.33 4.75 -9.35
C LYS A 237 43.77 5.57 -10.56
N SER A 238 42.87 5.86 -11.50
CA SER A 238 43.20 6.67 -12.68
C SER A 238 43.53 8.13 -12.33
N LYS A 239 42.85 8.70 -11.32
CA LYS A 239 43.11 10.06 -10.83
C LYS A 239 44.42 10.18 -10.04
N ALA A 240 44.74 9.17 -9.22
CA ALA A 240 45.99 9.15 -8.44
C ALA A 240 47.26 8.99 -9.30
N ASN A 241 47.14 8.46 -10.52
CA ASN A 241 48.27 8.32 -11.46
C ASN A 241 48.42 9.53 -12.41
N SER A 242 47.57 10.56 -12.29
CA SER A 242 47.59 11.77 -13.10
C SER A 242 48.04 13.04 -12.33
N GLU A 243 48.39 12.88 -11.06
CA GLU A 243 49.07 13.88 -10.20
C GLU A 243 50.54 13.50 -10.01
#